data_AF-A0A933ESS2-F1
#
_entry.id   AF-A0A933ESS2-F1
#
_cell.length_a   1.000
_cell.length_b   1.000
_cell.length_c   1.000
_cell.angle_alpha   90.00
_cell.angle_beta   90.00
_cell.angle_gamma   90.00
#
_symmetry.space_group_name_H-M   'P 1'
#
loop_
_entity.id
_entity.type
_entity.pdbx_description
1 polymer ?
#
loop_
_entity_poly.entity_id
_entity_poly.type
_entity_poly.pdbx_seq_one_letter_code
_entity_poly.pdbx_strand_id
1 'polypeptide(L)'
;MKNASNYRRWLFDQVSPHIGKRVLEIGAGIGNYTQFLVDADVTVCVEIHPEAVALLKERFRSNPKVFVYHGDVADPALRSLAEHRCDTAICFNVLEHVEQDVTALKNIADILVPGGRLLLIVPALSSIFSPVDRALGHYRRYSVSSLRRSLDQAGYHVEHISWMNLLGIMGWLYNGHILRRNEESHGQIIFYDRVIVPWLRILERVIRPPIGLSLVCVAKSVLRQPTNAL
;
A
#
# COMPACT_ATOMS: atom_id res chain seq x y z
N MET A 1 2.92 4.06 12.29
CA MET A 1 4.16 3.45 11.73
C MET A 1 5.47 4.27 11.82
N LYS A 2 5.54 5.53 12.31
CA LYS A 2 6.76 6.38 12.23
C LYS A 2 8.05 5.69 12.72
N ASN A 3 7.96 4.87 13.76
CA ASN A 3 9.10 4.23 14.43
C ASN A 3 9.47 2.81 13.93
N ALA A 4 8.84 2.31 12.87
CA ALA A 4 9.07 0.96 12.34
C ALA A 4 9.87 0.97 11.01
N SER A 5 11.17 1.34 11.06
CA SER A 5 11.97 1.54 9.85
C SER A 5 12.34 0.25 9.14
N ASN A 6 12.63 -0.83 9.89
CA ASN A 6 13.00 -2.11 9.30
C ASN A 6 11.79 -2.76 8.63
N TYR A 7 10.61 -2.69 9.24
CA TYR A 7 9.38 -3.23 8.71
C TYR A 7 8.98 -2.52 7.41
N ARG A 8 9.09 -1.20 7.35
CA ARG A 8 8.84 -0.43 6.12
C ARG A 8 9.82 -0.79 5.02
N ARG A 9 11.12 -0.90 5.34
CA ARG A 9 12.11 -1.33 4.35
C ARG A 9 11.79 -2.73 3.84
N TRP A 10 11.39 -3.64 4.74
CA TRP A 10 11.00 -4.99 4.38
C TRP A 10 9.79 -5.03 3.44
N LEU A 11 8.74 -4.26 3.73
CA LEU A 11 7.57 -4.08 2.87
C LEU A 11 7.97 -3.62 1.46
N PHE A 12 8.79 -2.55 1.40
CA PHE A 12 9.24 -1.99 0.12
C PHE A 12 10.05 -3.00 -0.69
N ASP A 13 10.94 -3.77 -0.05
CA ASP A 13 11.75 -4.79 -0.73
C ASP A 13 10.93 -5.91 -1.36
N GLN A 14 9.69 -6.16 -0.88
CA GLN A 14 8.84 -7.19 -1.48
C GLN A 14 8.42 -6.84 -2.91
N VAL A 15 8.41 -5.56 -3.26
CA VAL A 15 7.90 -5.08 -4.55
C VAL A 15 8.88 -4.21 -5.32
N SER A 16 10.02 -3.83 -4.71
CA SER A 16 11.02 -2.97 -5.36
C SER A 16 11.53 -3.45 -6.71
N PRO A 17 11.65 -4.77 -7.02
CA PRO A 17 12.02 -5.22 -8.36
C PRO A 17 11.00 -4.90 -9.45
N HIS A 18 9.77 -4.53 -9.08
CA HIS A 18 8.68 -4.20 -9.99
C HIS A 18 8.44 -2.69 -10.14
N ILE A 19 9.21 -1.85 -9.42
CA ILE A 19 9.07 -0.39 -9.49
C ILE A 19 9.67 0.11 -10.81
N GLY A 20 8.86 0.85 -11.57
CA GLY A 20 9.28 1.51 -12.80
C GLY A 20 9.88 2.89 -12.57
N LYS A 21 9.82 3.75 -13.59
CA LYS A 21 10.51 5.05 -13.58
C LYS A 21 9.59 6.21 -13.22
N ARG A 22 8.28 6.02 -13.32
CA ARG A 22 7.28 7.07 -13.07
C ARG A 22 6.24 6.52 -12.11
N VAL A 23 6.34 6.91 -10.85
CA VAL A 23 5.65 6.23 -9.75
C VAL A 23 4.55 7.11 -9.18
N LEU A 24 3.34 6.54 -9.04
CA LEU A 24 2.24 7.10 -8.26
C LEU A 24 2.25 6.45 -6.86
N GLU A 25 2.46 7.21 -5.80
CA GLU A 25 2.33 6.76 -4.41
C GLU A 25 1.00 7.22 -3.84
N ILE A 26 0.10 6.28 -3.55
CA ILE A 26 -1.17 6.53 -2.87
C ILE A 26 -0.98 6.36 -1.36
N GLY A 27 -1.42 7.35 -0.58
CA GLY A 27 -1.26 7.38 0.88
C GLY A 27 0.19 7.58 1.29
N ALA A 28 0.85 8.59 0.73
CA ALA A 28 2.27 8.86 0.94
C ALA A 28 2.62 9.25 2.40
N GLY A 29 1.63 9.68 3.19
CA GLY A 29 1.79 10.17 4.55
C GLY A 29 2.84 11.28 4.61
N ILE A 30 3.80 11.13 5.51
CA ILE A 30 4.97 12.04 5.65
C ILE A 30 6.18 11.61 4.80
N GLY A 31 5.95 10.74 3.80
CA GLY A 31 6.93 10.31 2.81
C GLY A 31 7.86 9.20 3.29
N ASN A 32 7.28 8.22 3.98
CA ASN A 32 8.04 7.08 4.47
C ASN A 32 8.50 6.15 3.34
N TYR A 33 7.73 6.03 2.24
CA TYR A 33 8.15 5.29 1.05
C TYR A 33 8.62 6.20 -0.07
N THR A 34 8.12 7.43 -0.16
CA THR A 34 8.63 8.47 -1.10
C THR A 34 10.16 8.58 -1.09
N GLN A 35 10.80 8.49 0.08
CA GLN A 35 12.26 8.53 0.19
C GLN A 35 13.00 7.41 -0.56
N PHE A 36 12.33 6.28 -0.83
CA PHE A 36 12.87 5.16 -1.61
C PHE A 36 12.54 5.27 -3.11
N LEU A 37 11.71 6.25 -3.48
CA LEU A 37 11.29 6.51 -4.85
C LEU A 37 12.01 7.71 -5.48
N VAL A 38 12.89 8.40 -4.74
CA VAL A 38 13.54 9.64 -5.19
C VAL A 38 14.43 9.49 -6.43
N ASP A 39 14.86 8.26 -6.73
CA ASP A 39 15.66 7.92 -7.92
C ASP A 39 14.79 7.72 -9.18
N ALA A 40 13.47 7.62 -9.03
CA ALA A 40 12.54 7.61 -10.15
C ALA A 40 12.63 8.93 -10.95
N ASP A 41 12.27 8.89 -12.23
CA ASP A 41 12.21 10.07 -13.09
C ASP A 41 11.08 11.01 -12.63
N VAL A 42 9.98 10.44 -12.15
CA VAL A 42 8.82 11.16 -11.58
C VAL A 42 8.24 10.36 -10.41
N THR A 43 7.95 11.05 -9.30
CA THR A 43 7.19 10.51 -8.17
C THR A 43 6.01 11.43 -7.87
N VAL A 44 4.79 10.94 -8.07
CA VAL A 44 3.54 11.62 -7.76
C VAL A 44 2.99 11.05 -6.46
N CYS A 45 2.90 11.87 -5.43
CA CYS A 45 2.39 11.48 -4.12
C CYS A 45 0.97 12.02 -3.92
N VAL A 46 0.05 11.15 -3.53
CA VAL A 46 -1.31 11.51 -3.13
C VAL A 46 -1.47 11.20 -1.65
N GLU A 47 -1.98 12.16 -0.89
CA GLU A 47 -2.24 12.02 0.54
C GLU A 47 -3.56 12.71 0.90
N ILE A 48 -4.37 12.05 1.74
CA ILE A 48 -5.71 12.51 2.11
C ILE A 48 -5.69 13.48 3.30
N HIS A 49 -4.64 13.43 4.13
CA HIS A 49 -4.50 14.26 5.31
C HIS A 49 -3.71 15.55 5.01
N PRO A 50 -4.31 16.75 5.11
CA PRO A 50 -3.66 18.01 4.71
C PRO A 50 -2.40 18.32 5.53
N GLU A 51 -2.37 17.94 6.81
CA GLU A 51 -1.20 18.07 7.67
C GLU A 51 -0.02 17.18 7.22
N ALA A 52 -0.32 15.97 6.75
CA ALA A 52 0.70 15.06 6.20
C ALA A 52 1.20 15.58 4.85
N VAL A 53 0.30 16.10 4.00
CA VAL A 53 0.65 16.80 2.75
C VAL A 53 1.63 17.94 3.00
N ALA A 54 1.40 18.77 4.01
CA ALA A 54 2.29 19.90 4.34
C ALA A 54 3.69 19.40 4.73
N LEU A 55 3.78 18.40 5.60
CA LEU A 55 5.06 17.79 6.01
C LEU A 55 5.78 17.11 4.84
N LEU A 56 5.03 16.44 3.97
CA LEU A 56 5.56 15.77 2.79
C LEU A 56 6.14 16.77 1.78
N LYS A 57 5.41 17.86 1.51
CA LYS A 57 5.86 18.97 0.66
C LYS A 57 7.14 19.58 1.20
N GLU A 58 7.21 19.86 2.50
CA GLU A 58 8.41 20.43 3.11
C GLU A 58 9.60 19.47 3.00
N ARG A 59 9.38 18.18 3.31
CA ARG A 59 10.43 17.16 3.27
C ARG A 59 11.07 16.97 1.90
N PHE A 60 10.29 17.10 0.81
CA PHE A 60 10.77 16.92 -0.56
C PHE A 60 10.82 18.21 -1.38
N ARG A 61 10.76 19.39 -0.73
CA ARG A 61 10.71 20.71 -1.38
C ARG A 61 11.83 20.95 -2.39
N SER A 62 13.01 20.38 -2.13
CA SER A 62 14.20 20.53 -2.98
C SER A 62 14.30 19.48 -4.09
N ASN A 63 13.38 18.52 -4.17
CA ASN A 63 13.38 17.49 -5.21
C ASN A 63 12.35 17.83 -6.30
N PRO A 64 12.78 18.32 -7.48
CA PRO A 64 11.86 18.73 -8.55
C PRO A 64 11.14 17.54 -9.22
N LYS A 65 11.51 16.29 -8.91
CA LYS A 65 10.87 15.09 -9.43
C LYS A 65 9.71 14.61 -8.56
N VAL A 66 9.51 15.20 -7.38
CA VAL A 66 8.46 14.81 -6.43
C VAL A 66 7.31 15.82 -6.50
N PHE A 67 6.13 15.35 -6.91
CA PHE A 67 4.90 16.12 -6.97
C PHE A 67 3.98 15.66 -5.85
N VAL A 68 3.39 16.59 -5.09
CA VAL A 68 2.57 16.26 -3.93
C VAL A 68 1.17 16.86 -4.07
N TYR A 69 0.17 15.99 -4.04
CA TYR A 69 -1.24 16.32 -4.17
C TYR A 69 -2.02 15.93 -2.91
N HIS A 70 -2.94 16.79 -2.52
CA HIS A 70 -3.96 16.47 -1.52
C HIS A 70 -5.16 15.86 -2.24
N GLY A 71 -5.60 14.68 -1.83
CA GLY A 71 -6.80 14.08 -2.42
C GLY A 71 -7.13 12.69 -1.89
N ASP A 72 -8.38 12.31 -2.07
CA ASP A 72 -8.88 10.97 -1.80
C ASP A 72 -8.77 10.10 -3.06
N VAL A 73 -8.16 8.92 -2.94
CA VAL A 73 -8.02 7.96 -4.04
C VAL A 73 -9.38 7.53 -4.65
N ALA A 74 -10.46 7.60 -3.88
CA ALA A 74 -11.81 7.32 -4.37
C ALA A 74 -12.40 8.48 -5.21
N ASP A 75 -11.83 9.68 -5.16
CA ASP A 75 -12.31 10.85 -5.92
C ASP A 75 -11.86 10.77 -7.39
N PRO A 76 -12.79 10.81 -8.37
CA PRO A 76 -12.46 10.82 -9.79
C PRO A 76 -11.62 12.03 -10.23
N ALA A 77 -11.58 13.14 -9.47
CA ALA A 77 -10.75 14.30 -9.76
C ALA A 77 -9.25 13.95 -9.87
N LEU A 78 -8.79 12.91 -9.15
CA LEU A 78 -7.41 12.43 -9.24
C LEU A 78 -7.03 11.86 -10.60
N ARG A 79 -7.99 11.53 -11.47
CA ARG A 79 -7.71 11.07 -12.85
C ARG A 79 -6.95 12.10 -13.67
N SER A 80 -7.04 13.38 -13.30
CA SER A 80 -6.20 14.45 -13.88
C SER A 80 -4.70 14.17 -13.77
N LEU A 81 -4.27 13.40 -12.75
CA LEU A 81 -2.87 13.00 -12.57
C LEU A 81 -2.33 12.07 -13.66
N ALA A 82 -3.19 11.56 -14.57
CA ALA A 82 -2.77 10.80 -15.75
C ALA A 82 -1.77 11.58 -16.64
N GLU A 83 -1.74 12.91 -16.55
CA GLU A 83 -0.73 13.76 -17.20
C GLU A 83 0.71 13.38 -16.83
N HIS A 84 0.92 12.84 -15.62
CA HIS A 84 2.23 12.39 -15.15
C HIS A 84 2.68 11.07 -15.76
N ARG A 85 1.82 10.37 -16.52
CA ARG A 85 2.18 9.13 -17.25
C ARG A 85 2.89 8.11 -16.34
N CYS A 86 2.36 7.87 -15.15
CA CYS A 86 2.94 6.91 -14.22
C CYS A 86 2.88 5.48 -14.81
N ASP A 87 4.00 4.77 -14.76
CA ASP A 87 4.12 3.37 -15.18
C ASP A 87 3.88 2.39 -14.03
N THR A 88 3.96 2.89 -12.80
CA THR A 88 3.80 2.10 -11.57
C THR A 88 3.01 2.89 -10.55
N ALA A 89 2.11 2.24 -9.83
CA ALA A 89 1.46 2.76 -8.63
C ALA A 89 1.86 1.90 -7.43
N ILE A 90 2.13 2.53 -6.28
CA ILE A 90 2.25 1.86 -5.00
C ILE A 90 1.10 2.27 -4.08
N CYS A 91 0.56 1.30 -3.34
CA CYS A 91 -0.52 1.51 -2.38
C CYS A 91 -0.30 0.54 -1.21
N PHE A 92 0.31 1.00 -0.12
CA PHE A 92 0.73 0.13 0.99
C PHE A 92 -0.01 0.49 2.27
N ASN A 93 -0.84 -0.43 2.74
CA ASN A 93 -1.69 -0.26 3.92
C ASN A 93 -2.55 1.01 3.84
N VAL A 94 -3.26 1.17 2.71
CA VAL A 94 -4.14 2.31 2.44
C VAL A 94 -5.52 1.82 2.00
N LEU A 95 -5.58 0.83 1.10
CA LEU A 95 -6.83 0.38 0.50
C LEU A 95 -7.83 -0.19 1.53
N GLU A 96 -7.37 -0.71 2.67
CA GLU A 96 -8.20 -1.14 3.78
C GLU A 96 -8.96 0.00 4.48
N HIS A 97 -8.48 1.24 4.35
CA HIS A 97 -9.13 2.45 4.86
C HIS A 97 -10.09 3.08 3.85
N VAL A 98 -10.23 2.49 2.66
CA VAL A 98 -11.11 2.98 1.61
C VAL A 98 -12.38 2.14 1.58
N GLU A 99 -13.53 2.76 1.82
CA GLU A 99 -14.82 2.05 1.80
C GLU A 99 -15.15 1.52 0.39
N GLN A 100 -14.89 2.33 -0.63
CA GLN A 100 -15.14 2.02 -2.04
C GLN A 100 -13.84 1.58 -2.73
N ASP A 101 -13.20 0.52 -2.21
CA ASP A 101 -11.92 -0.01 -2.69
C ASP A 101 -11.87 -0.23 -4.22
N VAL A 102 -12.91 -0.80 -4.81
CA VAL A 102 -12.99 -1.02 -6.27
C VAL A 102 -12.99 0.30 -7.05
N THR A 103 -13.66 1.34 -6.53
CA THR A 103 -13.64 2.68 -7.16
C THR A 103 -12.23 3.28 -7.10
N ALA A 104 -11.57 3.20 -5.95
CA ALA A 104 -10.19 3.65 -5.80
C ALA A 104 -9.23 2.90 -6.74
N LEU A 105 -9.36 1.58 -6.84
CA LEU A 105 -8.56 0.77 -7.76
C LEU A 105 -8.77 1.17 -9.23
N LYS A 106 -10.02 1.47 -9.63
CA LYS A 106 -10.33 1.99 -10.98
C LYS A 106 -9.69 3.35 -11.23
N ASN A 107 -9.76 4.27 -10.28
CA ASN A 107 -9.12 5.58 -10.41
C ASN A 107 -7.60 5.45 -10.55
N ILE A 108 -6.96 4.56 -9.78
CA ILE A 108 -5.53 4.26 -9.95
C ILE A 108 -5.26 3.72 -11.36
N ALA A 109 -6.10 2.81 -11.87
CA ALA A 109 -5.93 2.23 -13.20
C ALA A 109 -6.02 3.29 -14.30
N ASP A 110 -6.91 4.26 -14.14
CA ASP A 110 -7.13 5.36 -15.09
C ASP A 110 -5.98 6.39 -15.07
N ILE A 111 -5.22 6.49 -13.97
CA ILE A 111 -4.02 7.36 -13.86
C ILE A 111 -2.80 6.69 -14.52
N LEU A 112 -2.70 5.37 -14.41
CA LEU A 112 -1.59 4.60 -14.96
C LEU A 112 -1.60 4.60 -16.48
N VAL A 113 -0.41 4.60 -17.08
CA VAL A 113 -0.28 4.33 -18.51
C VAL A 113 -0.78 2.91 -18.84
N PRO A 114 -1.21 2.66 -20.09
CA PRO A 114 -1.49 1.32 -20.57
C PRO A 114 -0.45 0.28 -20.17
N GLY A 115 -0.90 -0.80 -19.50
CA GLY A 115 -0.03 -1.86 -19.03
C GLY A 115 0.85 -1.50 -17.83
N GLY A 116 0.61 -0.35 -17.19
CA GLY A 116 1.24 0.03 -15.93
C GLY A 116 0.89 -0.93 -14.79
N ARG A 117 1.75 -0.97 -13.77
CA ARG A 117 1.61 -1.89 -12.64
C ARG A 117 1.07 -1.21 -11.40
N LEU A 118 0.24 -1.93 -10.65
CA LEU A 118 -0.12 -1.63 -9.27
C LEU A 118 0.62 -2.61 -8.34
N LEU A 119 1.41 -2.05 -7.43
CA LEU A 119 2.09 -2.74 -6.34
C LEU A 119 1.31 -2.45 -5.06
N LEU A 120 0.65 -3.48 -4.54
CA LEU A 120 -0.34 -3.34 -3.48
C LEU A 120 0.09 -4.19 -2.28
N ILE A 121 0.06 -3.60 -1.09
CA ILE A 121 0.22 -4.34 0.16
C ILE A 121 -0.96 -4.02 1.05
N VAL A 122 -1.69 -5.05 1.49
CA VAL A 122 -2.90 -4.91 2.30
C VAL A 122 -2.91 -5.89 3.47
N PRO A 123 -3.57 -5.56 4.59
CA PRO A 123 -3.71 -6.48 5.71
C PRO A 123 -4.56 -7.67 5.28
N ALA A 124 -4.10 -8.85 5.63
CA ALA A 124 -4.66 -10.11 5.20
C ALA A 124 -5.46 -10.80 6.30
N LEU A 125 -6.09 -11.92 5.93
CA LEU A 125 -6.85 -12.80 6.81
C LEU A 125 -8.11 -12.11 7.36
N SER A 126 -9.15 -12.03 6.52
CA SER A 126 -10.44 -11.46 6.92
C SER A 126 -11.03 -12.09 8.19
N SER A 127 -10.76 -13.37 8.45
CA SER A 127 -11.22 -14.10 9.63
C SER A 127 -10.66 -13.60 10.96
N ILE A 128 -9.55 -12.84 10.97
CA ILE A 128 -8.94 -12.33 12.21
C ILE A 128 -9.20 -10.83 12.42
N PHE A 129 -10.06 -10.23 11.60
CA PHE A 129 -10.48 -8.84 11.75
C PHE A 129 -11.04 -8.59 13.16
N SER A 130 -10.57 -7.53 13.79
CA SER A 130 -10.69 -7.31 15.23
C SER A 130 -11.08 -5.86 15.57
N PRO A 131 -11.42 -5.55 16.84
CA PRO A 131 -11.63 -4.16 17.27
C PRO A 131 -10.43 -3.24 17.01
N VAL A 132 -9.19 -3.75 17.07
CA VAL A 132 -7.98 -3.01 16.71
C VAL A 132 -8.06 -2.51 15.27
N ASP A 133 -8.52 -3.35 14.34
CA ASP A 133 -8.67 -2.96 12.94
C ASP A 133 -9.66 -1.80 12.78
N ARG A 134 -10.80 -1.86 13.47
CA ARG A 134 -11.78 -0.75 13.47
C ARG A 134 -11.22 0.52 14.07
N ALA A 135 -10.47 0.41 15.16
CA ALA A 135 -9.86 1.57 15.82
C ALA A 135 -8.77 2.22 14.96
N LEU A 136 -8.11 1.45 14.10
CA LEU A 136 -7.21 1.95 13.07
C LEU A 136 -7.95 2.53 11.84
N GLY A 137 -9.29 2.43 11.79
CA GLY A 137 -10.09 2.90 10.66
C GLY A 137 -10.12 1.93 9.48
N HIS A 138 -9.83 0.64 9.68
CA HIS A 138 -9.98 -0.35 8.62
C HIS A 138 -11.45 -0.68 8.39
N TYR A 139 -11.86 -0.70 7.13
CA TYR A 139 -13.13 -1.29 6.70
C TYR A 139 -13.03 -2.80 6.53
N ARG A 140 -11.83 -3.32 6.22
CA ARG A 140 -11.65 -4.74 5.88
C ARG A 140 -10.21 -5.24 6.02
N ARG A 141 -10.09 -6.57 6.08
CA ARG A 141 -8.89 -7.35 5.76
C ARG A 141 -9.18 -8.20 4.54
N TYR A 142 -8.16 -8.49 3.73
CA TYR A 142 -8.33 -9.21 2.48
C TYR A 142 -8.01 -10.70 2.61
N SER A 143 -8.80 -11.53 1.92
CA SER A 143 -8.34 -12.86 1.50
C SER A 143 -7.75 -12.76 0.08
N VAL A 144 -7.01 -13.78 -0.35
CA VAL A 144 -6.51 -13.83 -1.75
C VAL A 144 -7.68 -13.75 -2.74
N SER A 145 -8.80 -14.41 -2.44
CA SER A 145 -9.98 -14.43 -3.31
C SER A 145 -10.72 -13.09 -3.32
N SER A 146 -10.86 -12.41 -2.18
CA SER A 146 -11.49 -11.09 -2.14
C SER A 146 -10.63 -10.04 -2.84
N LEU A 147 -9.31 -10.06 -2.63
CA LEU A 147 -8.38 -9.14 -3.29
C LEU A 147 -8.38 -9.33 -4.81
N ARG A 148 -8.29 -10.58 -5.30
CA ARG A 148 -8.38 -10.89 -6.73
C ARG A 148 -9.69 -10.37 -7.33
N ARG A 149 -10.81 -10.52 -6.62
CA ARG A 149 -12.12 -10.05 -7.07
C ARG A 149 -12.16 -8.53 -7.19
N SER A 150 -11.68 -7.78 -6.19
CA SER A 150 -11.64 -6.31 -6.26
C SER A 150 -10.76 -5.83 -7.41
N LEU A 151 -9.60 -6.46 -7.61
CA LEU A 151 -8.67 -6.16 -8.71
C LEU A 151 -9.28 -6.46 -10.08
N ASP A 152 -9.91 -7.62 -10.25
CA ASP A 152 -10.58 -8.02 -11.50
C ASP A 152 -11.71 -7.04 -11.86
N GLN A 153 -12.58 -6.70 -10.90
CA GLN A 153 -13.64 -5.71 -11.08
C GLN A 153 -13.11 -4.30 -11.43
N ALA A 154 -11.89 -3.98 -11.00
CA ALA A 154 -11.22 -2.74 -11.33
C ALA A 154 -10.48 -2.78 -12.68
N GLY A 155 -10.39 -3.93 -13.33
CA GLY A 155 -9.72 -4.09 -14.63
C GLY A 155 -8.23 -4.39 -14.53
N TYR A 156 -7.80 -5.10 -13.49
CA TYR A 156 -6.41 -5.55 -13.35
C TYR A 156 -6.27 -7.04 -13.63
N HIS A 157 -5.17 -7.39 -14.29
CA HIS A 157 -4.67 -8.75 -14.36
C HIS A 157 -3.65 -8.97 -13.25
N VAL A 158 -3.93 -9.90 -12.33
CA VAL A 158 -3.03 -10.22 -11.21
C VAL A 158 -1.84 -11.03 -11.71
N GLU A 159 -0.63 -10.46 -11.68
CA GLU A 159 0.61 -11.17 -12.04
C GLU A 159 1.08 -12.08 -10.89
N HIS A 160 1.00 -11.59 -9.65
CA HIS A 160 1.50 -12.31 -8.48
C HIS A 160 0.79 -11.87 -7.19
N ILE A 161 0.48 -12.82 -6.31
CA ILE A 161 0.09 -12.57 -4.92
C ILE A 161 0.90 -13.49 -4.02
N SER A 162 1.50 -12.95 -2.96
CA SER A 162 2.15 -13.71 -1.91
C SER A 162 1.75 -13.22 -0.52
N TRP A 163 2.00 -14.07 0.46
CA TRP A 163 1.88 -13.71 1.87
C TRP A 163 3.20 -13.16 2.40
N MET A 164 3.12 -12.36 3.44
CA MET A 164 4.27 -11.92 4.23
C MET A 164 3.90 -11.79 5.70
N ASN A 165 4.90 -11.78 6.56
CA ASN A 165 4.75 -11.51 7.99
C ASN A 165 3.95 -12.59 8.71
N LEU A 166 4.44 -13.84 8.65
CA LEU A 166 3.83 -15.00 9.31
C LEU A 166 3.73 -14.81 10.83
N LEU A 167 4.83 -14.40 11.48
CA LEU A 167 4.83 -14.21 12.94
C LEU A 167 3.96 -13.01 13.39
N GLY A 168 3.70 -12.06 12.48
CA GLY A 168 2.79 -10.96 12.73
C GLY A 168 1.38 -11.44 13.06
N ILE A 169 0.94 -12.60 12.53
CA ILE A 169 -0.36 -13.19 12.85
C ILE A 169 -0.48 -13.44 14.36
N MET A 170 0.56 -14.01 14.97
CA MET A 170 0.54 -14.33 16.40
C MET A 170 0.48 -13.06 17.25
N GLY A 171 1.27 -12.04 16.89
CA GLY A 171 1.23 -10.74 17.56
C GLY A 171 -0.13 -10.04 17.43
N TRP A 172 -0.77 -10.17 16.27
CA TRP A 172 -2.10 -9.60 16.01
C TRP A 172 -3.19 -10.30 16.81
N LEU A 173 -3.23 -11.64 16.77
CA LEU A 173 -4.18 -12.44 17.53
C LEU A 173 -4.05 -12.18 19.04
N TYR A 174 -2.82 -12.12 19.55
CA TYR A 174 -2.58 -11.82 20.95
C TYR A 174 -3.10 -10.45 21.37
N ASN A 175 -2.81 -9.39 20.59
CA ASN A 175 -3.25 -8.04 20.94
C ASN A 175 -4.76 -7.82 20.74
N GLY A 176 -5.32 -8.32 19.63
CA GLY A 176 -6.70 -8.07 19.25
C GLY A 176 -7.72 -9.00 19.89
N HIS A 177 -7.40 -10.28 20.07
CA HIS A 177 -8.35 -11.29 20.54
C HIS A 177 -8.16 -11.65 22.02
N ILE A 178 -6.91 -11.68 22.50
CA ILE A 178 -6.59 -12.01 23.90
C ILE A 178 -6.60 -10.73 24.77
N LEU A 179 -5.76 -9.75 24.43
CA LEU A 179 -5.67 -8.50 25.20
C LEU A 179 -6.81 -7.52 24.90
N ARG A 180 -7.56 -7.74 23.80
CA ARG A 180 -8.67 -6.88 23.33
C ARG A 180 -8.32 -5.40 23.35
N ARG A 181 -7.09 -5.07 22.94
CA ARG A 181 -6.66 -3.69 22.86
C ARG A 181 -7.45 -2.97 21.78
N ASN A 182 -7.60 -1.66 21.96
CA ASN A 182 -8.15 -0.77 20.93
C ASN A 182 -7.04 0.05 20.24
N GLU A 183 -5.79 -0.12 20.65
CA GLU A 183 -4.64 0.61 20.10
C GLU A 183 -3.40 -0.30 20.04
N GLU A 184 -2.51 -0.02 19.08
CA GLU A 184 -1.23 -0.70 19.00
C GLU A 184 -0.26 -0.20 20.09
N SER A 185 0.48 -1.12 20.71
CA SER A 185 1.49 -0.74 21.71
C SER A 185 2.77 -0.25 21.05
N HIS A 186 3.09 1.01 21.30
CA HIS A 186 4.34 1.65 20.85
C HIS A 186 5.60 0.83 21.18
N GLY A 187 5.68 0.29 22.41
CA GLY A 187 6.82 -0.52 22.85
C GLY A 187 6.92 -1.86 22.08
N GLN A 188 5.79 -2.52 21.84
CA GLN A 188 5.76 -3.77 21.06
C GLN A 188 6.12 -3.53 19.60
N ILE A 189 5.67 -2.43 18.99
CA ILE A 189 6.04 -2.05 17.62
C ILE A 189 7.56 -1.89 17.50
N ILE A 190 8.18 -1.15 18.42
CA ILE A 190 9.62 -0.90 18.41
C ILE A 190 10.40 -2.21 18.61
N PHE A 191 9.98 -3.05 19.55
CA PHE A 191 10.60 -4.36 19.78
C PHE A 191 10.50 -5.25 18.54
N TYR A 192 9.31 -5.36 17.96
CA TYR A 192 9.08 -6.16 16.75
C TYR A 192 9.96 -5.68 15.59
N ASP A 193 9.97 -4.37 15.34
CA ASP A 193 10.74 -3.75 14.26
C ASP A 193 12.25 -3.94 14.42
N ARG A 194 12.79 -3.79 15.64
CA ARG A 194 14.24 -3.83 15.86
C ARG A 194 14.79 -5.23 16.07
N VAL A 195 14.01 -6.11 16.69
CA VAL A 195 14.48 -7.43 17.12
C VAL A 195 13.99 -8.52 16.18
N ILE A 196 12.72 -8.50 15.76
CA ILE A 196 12.11 -9.63 15.05
C ILE A 196 12.25 -9.46 13.52
N VAL A 197 11.94 -8.26 13.00
CA VAL A 197 11.90 -8.00 11.56
C VAL A 197 13.23 -8.27 10.83
N PRO A 198 14.42 -7.93 11.35
CA PRO A 198 15.68 -8.20 10.64
C PRO A 198 15.87 -9.69 10.31
N TRP A 199 15.51 -10.57 11.24
CA TRP A 199 15.59 -12.03 11.04
C TRP A 199 14.48 -12.53 10.12
N LEU A 200 13.24 -12.06 10.32
CA LEU A 200 12.11 -12.44 9.46
C LEU A 200 12.31 -12.04 8.01
N ARG A 201 12.85 -10.84 7.76
CA ARG A 201 13.17 -10.35 6.42
C ARG A 201 14.16 -11.28 5.71
N ILE A 202 15.15 -11.82 6.41
CA ILE A 202 16.10 -12.79 5.85
C ILE A 202 15.40 -14.12 5.60
N LEU A 203 14.67 -14.62 6.59
CA LEU A 203 13.98 -15.91 6.52
C LEU A 203 12.93 -15.95 5.39
N GLU A 204 12.02 -14.98 5.35
CA GLU A 204 10.92 -14.95 4.39
C GLU A 204 11.38 -14.63 2.96
N ARG A 205 12.61 -14.09 2.80
CA ARG A 205 13.25 -13.96 1.48
C ARG A 205 13.68 -15.31 0.92
N VAL A 206 14.09 -16.25 1.77
CA VAL A 206 14.51 -17.60 1.38
C VAL A 206 13.31 -18.55 1.29
N ILE A 207 12.39 -18.45 2.26
CA ILE A 207 11.22 -19.32 2.38
C ILE A 207 9.97 -18.44 2.39
N ARG A 208 9.25 -18.40 1.27
CA ARG A 208 7.98 -17.65 1.22
C ARG A 208 6.96 -18.29 2.17
N PRO A 209 6.32 -17.51 3.04
CA PRO A 209 5.40 -18.08 4.00
C PRO A 209 4.11 -18.56 3.29
N PRO A 210 3.52 -19.69 3.74
CA PRO A 210 2.27 -20.20 3.16
C PRO A 210 1.05 -19.37 3.57
N ILE A 211 1.18 -18.55 4.62
CA ILE A 211 0.17 -17.64 5.17
C ILE A 211 0.87 -16.47 5.86
N GLY A 212 0.23 -15.31 5.94
CA GLY A 212 0.87 -14.11 6.50
C GLY A 212 -0.13 -13.06 6.96
N LEU A 213 0.34 -12.10 7.76
CA LEU A 213 -0.48 -10.98 8.23
C LEU A 213 -0.82 -9.99 7.11
N SER A 214 -0.05 -9.97 6.02
CA SER A 214 -0.28 -9.09 4.87
C SER A 214 -0.19 -9.87 3.56
N LEU A 215 -0.93 -9.39 2.55
CA LEU A 215 -0.80 -9.81 1.17
C LEU A 215 0.04 -8.79 0.42
N VAL A 216 0.99 -9.28 -0.37
CA VAL A 216 1.74 -8.51 -1.36
C VAL A 216 1.22 -8.89 -2.73
N CYS A 217 0.83 -7.90 -3.53
CA CYS A 217 0.25 -8.11 -4.85
C CYS A 217 0.96 -7.25 -5.90
N VAL A 218 1.26 -7.88 -7.03
CA VAL A 218 1.66 -7.20 -8.27
C VAL A 218 0.55 -7.45 -9.28
N ALA A 219 -0.07 -6.38 -9.75
CA ALA A 219 -1.15 -6.44 -10.72
C ALA A 219 -0.85 -5.49 -11.87
N LYS A 220 -1.29 -5.84 -13.08
CA LYS A 220 -1.11 -5.05 -14.29
C LYS A 220 -2.46 -4.48 -14.71
N SER A 221 -2.52 -3.18 -14.94
CA SER A 221 -3.73 -2.52 -15.48
C SER A 221 -3.99 -3.06 -16.89
N VAL A 222 -5.18 -3.63 -17.09
CA VAL A 222 -5.62 -4.07 -18.42
C VAL A 222 -6.18 -2.83 -19.11
N LEU A 223 -5.67 -2.57 -20.32
CA LEU A 223 -6.16 -1.52 -21.21
C LEU A 223 -7.69 -1.43 -21.19
N ARG A 224 -8.23 -0.40 -20.54
CA ARG A 224 -9.59 0.03 -20.85
C ARG A 224 -9.51 0.77 -22.16
N GLN A 225 -10.13 0.23 -23.20
CA GLN A 225 -10.46 1.08 -24.35
C GLN A 225 -11.24 2.29 -23.80
N PRO A 226 -10.96 3.51 -24.28
CA PRO A 226 -11.73 4.66 -23.84
C PRO A 226 -13.20 4.34 -24.10
N THR A 227 -13.99 4.27 -23.03
CA THR A 227 -15.43 4.42 -23.13
C THR A 227 -15.63 5.79 -23.75
N ASN A 228 -15.83 5.83 -25.07
CA ASN A 228 -16.38 6.97 -25.76
C ASN A 228 -17.74 7.22 -25.10
N ALA A 229 -17.78 8.14 -24.15
CA ALA A 229 -19.00 8.79 -23.73
C ALA A 229 -19.43 9.64 -24.93
N LEU A 230 -20.36 9.10 -25.71
CA LEU A 230 -21.25 9.86 -26.58
C LEU A 230 -22.32 10.53 -25.73
#